data_AF-A0A1M5Q6X9-F1
#
_entry.id   AF-A0A1M5Q6X9-F1
#
_cell.length_a   1.000
_cell.length_b   1.000
_cell.length_c   1.000
_cell.angle_alpha   90.00
_cell.angle_beta   90.00
_cell.angle_gamma   90.00
#
_symmetry.space_group_name_H-M   'P 1'
#
loop_
_entity.id
_entity.type
_entity.pdbx_description
1 polymer ?
#
loop_
_entity_poly.entity_id
_entity_poly.type
_entity_poly.pdbx_seq_one_letter_code
_entity_poly.pdbx_strand_id
1 'polypeptide(L)'
;MNKRGIFLAYFITFQKINFIFFNFLDIMKFLEIFIERMIVISELLLISIFSAVVAIIWGSASFLSGIFTWVGFAGWTSFCVADGTDPLKKAIKSYICNLSGVFWASVTLYISSLINIPAITIVLTTGVATVFLIYQSRFNILSCIPCCFIGCFVTFGLNGDYKMAATGLLCGAILGYLGDKTGKLASKIKNKDIQIEKAS
;
A
#
# COMPACT_ATOMS: atom_id res chain seq x y z
N MET A 1 8.76 2.59 18.55
CA MET A 1 9.74 1.52 18.86
C MET A 1 9.85 0.56 17.68
N ASN A 2 11.07 0.32 17.20
CA ASN A 2 11.33 -0.41 15.95
C ASN A 2 11.16 -1.93 16.16
N LYS A 3 10.38 -2.61 15.30
CA LYS A 3 9.99 -4.04 15.43
C LYS A 3 11.19 -5.00 15.48
N ARG A 4 12.36 -4.59 14.97
CA ARG A 4 13.62 -5.35 15.07
C ARG A 4 14.27 -5.29 16.46
N GLY A 5 14.09 -4.21 17.21
CA GLY A 5 14.62 -4.06 18.57
C GLY A 5 13.90 -4.96 19.58
N ILE A 6 12.60 -5.19 19.38
CA ILE A 6 11.82 -6.15 20.16
C ILE A 6 12.30 -7.59 19.88
N PHE A 7 12.57 -7.91 18.61
CA PHE A 7 13.06 -9.24 18.21
C PHE A 7 14.41 -9.59 18.87
N LEU A 8 15.37 -8.65 18.86
CA LEU A 8 16.66 -8.83 19.54
C LEU A 8 16.53 -8.88 21.06
N ALA A 9 15.66 -8.06 21.66
CA ALA A 9 15.42 -8.10 23.10
C ALA A 9 14.86 -9.47 23.53
N TYR A 10 13.83 -9.99 22.84
CA TYR A 10 13.26 -11.31 23.17
C TYR A 10 14.21 -12.47 22.86
N PHE A 11 15.00 -12.40 21.79
CA PHE A 11 15.98 -13.45 21.46
C PHE A 11 17.14 -13.49 22.46
N ILE A 12 17.60 -12.33 22.94
CA ILE A 12 18.64 -12.22 23.99
C ILE A 12 18.08 -12.63 25.36
N THR A 13 16.82 -12.31 25.67
CA THR A 13 16.15 -12.84 26.86
C THR A 13 16.00 -14.36 26.77
N PHE A 14 15.67 -14.91 25.60
CA PHE A 14 15.55 -16.35 25.35
C PHE A 14 16.88 -17.09 25.51
N GLN A 15 18.00 -16.49 25.07
CA GLN A 15 19.34 -17.08 25.20
C GLN A 15 19.89 -17.04 26.65
N LYS A 16 19.32 -16.19 27.52
CA LYS A 16 19.68 -16.09 28.95
C LYS A 16 18.80 -16.91 29.90
N ILE A 17 17.75 -17.57 29.41
CA ILE A 17 16.91 -18.45 30.22
C ILE A 17 17.65 -19.78 30.37
N ASN A 18 18.19 -20.02 31.57
CA ASN A 18 18.76 -21.31 31.96
C ASN A 18 17.78 -22.43 31.59
N PHE A 19 18.29 -23.44 30.89
CA PHE A 19 17.55 -24.56 30.28
C PHE A 19 16.92 -25.53 31.31
N ILE A 20 16.74 -25.10 32.56
CA ILE A 20 16.47 -25.97 33.70
C ILE A 20 15.21 -25.42 34.40
N PHE A 21 14.09 -26.12 34.19
CA PHE A 21 12.71 -25.83 34.63
C PHE A 21 11.92 -24.79 33.82
N PHE A 22 11.54 -25.17 32.59
CA PHE A 22 10.24 -24.71 32.07
C PHE A 22 9.13 -25.49 32.79
N ASN A 23 8.23 -24.80 33.49
CA ASN A 23 7.03 -25.47 34.02
C ASN A 23 6.09 -25.79 32.83
N PHE A 24 5.21 -26.79 32.98
CA PHE A 24 4.30 -27.25 31.92
C PHE A 24 3.52 -26.09 31.27
N LEU A 25 3.14 -25.08 32.06
CA LEU A 25 2.42 -23.89 31.59
C LEU A 25 3.25 -23.01 30.64
N ASP A 26 4.57 -22.93 30.82
CA ASP A 26 5.47 -22.14 29.96
C ASP A 26 5.73 -22.85 28.63
N ILE A 27 5.77 -24.19 28.66
CA ILE A 27 5.85 -25.02 27.44
C ILE A 27 4.57 -24.85 26.61
N MET A 28 3.40 -24.89 27.25
CA MET A 28 2.11 -24.66 26.58
C MET A 28 2.03 -23.27 25.92
N LYS A 29 2.44 -22.21 26.62
CA LYS A 29 2.48 -20.84 26.06
C LYS A 29 3.45 -20.72 24.88
N PHE A 30 4.61 -21.36 24.97
CA PHE A 30 5.57 -21.38 23.86
C PHE A 30 4.96 -22.09 22.64
N LEU A 31 4.29 -23.23 22.85
CA LEU A 31 3.63 -23.99 21.80
C LEU A 31 2.51 -23.17 21.14
N GLU A 32 1.68 -22.47 21.92
CA GLU A 32 0.64 -21.56 21.41
C GLU A 32 1.23 -20.46 20.53
N ILE A 33 2.26 -19.75 21.01
CA ILE A 33 2.94 -18.69 20.23
C ILE A 33 3.55 -19.26 18.95
N PHE A 34 4.13 -20.45 19.02
CA PHE A 34 4.73 -21.11 17.86
C PHE A 34 3.67 -21.48 16.82
N ILE A 35 2.55 -22.07 17.26
CA ILE A 35 1.42 -22.44 16.40
C ILE A 35 0.79 -21.20 15.77
N GLU A 36 0.52 -20.14 16.54
CA GLU A 36 -0.01 -18.88 16.02
C GLU A 36 0.89 -18.30 14.92
N ARG A 37 2.21 -18.32 15.12
CA ARG A 37 3.17 -17.84 14.12
C ARG A 37 3.15 -18.68 12.85
N MET A 38 3.07 -20.00 12.95
CA MET A 38 2.96 -20.87 11.78
C MET A 38 1.68 -20.61 10.98
N ILE A 39 0.55 -20.38 11.67
CA ILE A 39 -0.73 -20.05 11.04
C ILE A 39 -0.66 -18.70 10.31
N VAL A 40 0.01 -17.69 10.88
CA VAL A 40 0.17 -16.39 10.21
C VAL A 40 1.06 -16.51 8.96
N ILE A 41 2.13 -17.31 9.01
CA ILE A 41 3.02 -17.53 7.86
C ILE A 41 2.25 -18.15 6.68
N SER A 42 1.40 -19.15 6.93
CA SER A 42 0.60 -19.77 5.85
C SER A 42 -0.43 -18.81 5.25
N GLU A 43 -0.97 -17.88 6.04
CA GLU A 43 -1.90 -16.85 5.55
C GLU A 43 -1.21 -15.81 4.66
N LEU A 44 -0.07 -15.30 5.12
CA LEU A 44 0.72 -14.33 4.36
C LEU A 44 1.23 -14.95 3.04
N LEU A 45 1.61 -16.22 3.07
CA LEU A 45 2.01 -16.96 1.87
C LEU A 45 0.86 -17.02 0.86
N LEU A 46 -0.34 -17.38 1.30
CA LEU A 46 -1.53 -17.44 0.43
C LEU A 46 -1.84 -16.06 -0.20
N ILE A 47 -1.88 -15.01 0.62
CA ILE A 47 -2.14 -13.63 0.16
C ILE A 47 -1.07 -13.18 -0.86
N SER A 48 0.20 -13.54 -0.62
CA SER A 48 1.30 -13.17 -1.52
C SER A 48 1.19 -13.83 -2.89
N ILE A 49 0.75 -15.09 -2.96
CA ILE A 49 0.54 -15.82 -4.22
C ILE A 49 -0.60 -15.18 -5.01
N PHE A 50 -1.73 -14.88 -4.36
CA PHE A 50 -2.83 -14.18 -5.03
C PHE A 50 -2.42 -12.80 -5.54
N SER A 51 -1.64 -12.05 -4.74
CA SER A 51 -1.13 -10.75 -5.13
C SER A 51 -0.19 -10.85 -6.33
N ALA A 52 0.65 -11.89 -6.40
CA ALA A 52 1.52 -12.15 -7.55
C ALA A 52 0.74 -12.44 -8.82
N VAL A 53 -0.35 -13.23 -8.75
CA VAL A 53 -1.23 -13.50 -9.90
C VAL A 53 -1.87 -12.20 -10.41
N VAL A 54 -2.40 -11.37 -9.52
CA VAL A 54 -2.97 -10.06 -9.90
C VAL A 54 -1.91 -9.14 -10.51
N ALA A 55 -0.69 -9.14 -9.99
CA ALA A 55 0.43 -8.36 -10.53
C ALA A 55 0.83 -8.81 -11.94
N ILE A 56 0.86 -10.13 -12.21
CA ILE A 56 1.13 -10.69 -13.54
C ILE A 56 0.03 -10.27 -14.52
N ILE A 57 -1.25 -10.44 -14.13
CA ILE A 57 -2.39 -10.04 -14.96
C ILE A 57 -2.32 -8.55 -15.30
N TRP A 58 -2.02 -7.70 -14.31
CA TRP A 58 -1.84 -6.27 -14.55
C TRP A 58 -0.68 -5.99 -15.50
N GLY A 59 0.49 -6.60 -15.29
CA GLY A 59 1.66 -6.40 -16.14
C GLY A 59 1.41 -6.76 -17.60
N SER A 60 0.63 -7.82 -17.87
CA SER A 60 0.20 -8.18 -19.22
C SER A 60 -0.83 -7.19 -19.77
N ALA A 61 -1.83 -6.80 -18.99
CA ALA A 61 -2.89 -5.88 -19.42
C ALA A 61 -2.38 -4.46 -19.69
N SER A 62 -1.45 -3.97 -18.88
CA SER A 62 -0.85 -2.64 -19.03
C SER A 62 -0.02 -2.54 -20.31
N PHE A 63 0.70 -3.61 -20.65
CA PHE A 63 1.46 -3.71 -21.90
C PHE A 63 0.55 -3.61 -23.13
N LEU A 64 -0.59 -4.33 -23.12
CA LEU A 64 -1.57 -4.28 -24.22
C LEU A 64 -2.27 -2.93 -24.33
N SER A 65 -2.48 -2.24 -23.20
CA SER A 65 -3.20 -0.96 -23.15
C SER A 65 -2.30 0.26 -23.35
N GLY A 66 -0.98 0.08 -23.46
CA GLY A 66 0.00 1.17 -23.55
C GLY A 66 0.14 2.00 -22.27
N ILE A 67 -0.34 1.50 -21.12
CA ILE A 67 -0.23 2.18 -19.83
C ILE A 67 1.12 1.80 -19.21
N PHE A 68 1.90 2.77 -18.73
CA PHE A 68 3.14 2.50 -18.02
C PHE A 68 2.86 1.68 -16.75
N THR A 69 3.29 0.42 -16.75
CA THR A 69 2.92 -0.61 -15.75
C THR A 69 3.06 -0.15 -14.30
N TRP A 70 4.14 0.60 -14.01
CA TRP A 70 4.45 1.07 -12.67
C TRP A 70 3.43 2.08 -12.12
N VAL A 71 2.72 2.79 -12.99
CA VAL A 71 1.66 3.74 -12.61
C VAL A 71 0.50 3.00 -11.94
N GLY A 72 0.15 1.82 -12.45
CA GLY A 72 -0.87 0.97 -11.83
C GLY A 72 -0.43 0.45 -10.47
N PHE A 73 0.83 0.04 -10.31
CA PHE A 73 1.35 -0.38 -9.00
C PHE A 73 1.42 0.79 -8.00
N ALA A 74 1.71 2.01 -8.47
CA ALA A 74 1.63 3.20 -7.64
C ALA A 74 0.19 3.47 -7.17
N GLY A 75 -0.80 3.30 -8.05
CA GLY A 75 -2.23 3.39 -7.69
C GLY A 75 -2.68 2.29 -6.70
N TRP A 76 -2.21 1.04 -6.88
CA TRP A 76 -2.47 -0.03 -5.91
C TRP A 76 -1.82 0.30 -4.56
N THR A 77 -0.58 0.79 -4.55
CA THR A 77 0.09 1.24 -3.31
C THR A 77 -0.72 2.35 -2.62
N SER A 78 -1.27 3.28 -3.40
CA SER A 78 -2.15 4.35 -2.89
C SER A 78 -3.41 3.77 -2.24
N PHE A 79 -4.02 2.75 -2.86
CA PHE A 79 -5.09 2.00 -2.23
C PHE A 79 -4.63 1.40 -0.90
N CYS A 80 -3.50 0.69 -0.84
CA CYS A 80 -3.05 0.04 0.40
C CYS A 80 -2.87 1.01 1.56
N VAL A 81 -2.33 2.20 1.30
CA VAL A 81 -2.04 3.24 2.31
C VAL A 81 -3.28 4.05 2.70
N ALA A 82 -4.31 4.12 1.84
CA ALA A 82 -5.53 4.83 2.17
C ALA A 82 -6.23 4.21 3.40
N ASP A 83 -6.75 5.09 4.25
CA ASP A 83 -7.52 4.74 5.44
C ASP A 83 -9.00 4.47 5.11
N GLY A 84 -9.64 3.64 5.93
CA GLY A 84 -11.06 3.30 5.78
C GLY A 84 -11.31 1.79 5.82
N THR A 85 -12.48 1.41 6.35
CA THR A 85 -12.90 0.01 6.48
C THR A 85 -13.62 -0.51 5.23
N ASP A 86 -14.34 0.37 4.54
CA ASP A 86 -15.03 0.08 3.29
C ASP A 86 -14.04 0.12 2.11
N PRO A 87 -13.78 -1.01 1.43
CA PRO A 87 -12.83 -1.09 0.34
C PRO A 87 -13.18 -0.17 -0.83
N LEU A 88 -14.47 0.03 -1.12
CA LEU A 88 -14.88 0.90 -2.22
C LEU A 88 -14.59 2.36 -1.90
N LYS A 89 -14.95 2.83 -0.70
CA LYS A 89 -14.63 4.19 -0.25
C LYS A 89 -13.13 4.42 -0.18
N LYS A 90 -12.36 3.40 0.23
CA LYS A 90 -10.90 3.43 0.26
C LYS A 90 -10.30 3.61 -1.14
N ALA A 91 -10.81 2.90 -2.15
CA ALA A 91 -10.39 3.06 -3.55
C ALA A 91 -10.76 4.44 -4.13
N ILE A 92 -11.96 4.93 -3.84
CA ILE A 92 -12.39 6.27 -4.28
C ILE A 92 -11.51 7.34 -3.62
N LYS A 93 -11.28 7.24 -2.31
CA LYS A 93 -10.43 8.17 -1.55
C LYS A 93 -9.00 8.18 -2.08
N SER A 94 -8.39 7.00 -2.28
CA SER A 94 -7.02 6.92 -2.82
C SER A 94 -6.94 7.55 -4.21
N TYR A 95 -7.91 7.28 -5.08
CA TYR A 95 -7.94 7.83 -6.42
C TYR A 95 -8.15 9.34 -6.46
N ILE A 96 -9.06 9.89 -5.64
CA ILE A 96 -9.28 11.34 -5.55
C ILE A 96 -8.04 12.05 -5.02
N CYS A 97 -7.37 11.48 -4.01
CA CYS A 97 -6.09 12.01 -3.53
C CYS A 97 -5.03 11.99 -4.62
N ASN A 98 -4.92 10.89 -5.37
CA ASN A 98 -4.01 10.77 -6.51
C ASN A 98 -4.28 11.85 -7.57
N LEU A 99 -5.55 12.07 -7.95
CA LEU A 99 -5.93 13.12 -8.90
C LEU A 99 -5.56 14.52 -8.42
N SER A 100 -5.69 14.78 -7.12
CA SER A 100 -5.23 16.06 -6.56
C SER A 100 -3.71 16.22 -6.69
N GLY A 101 -2.95 15.15 -6.47
CA GLY A 101 -1.51 15.13 -6.75
C GLY A 101 -1.17 15.42 -8.20
N VAL A 102 -1.88 14.76 -9.13
CA VAL A 102 -1.74 14.99 -10.58
C VAL A 102 -1.99 16.46 -10.90
N PHE A 103 -3.07 17.04 -10.37
CA PHE A 103 -3.39 18.45 -10.55
C PHE A 103 -2.25 19.38 -10.09
N TRP A 104 -1.74 19.20 -8.88
CA TRP A 104 -0.66 20.05 -8.35
C TRP A 104 0.66 19.89 -9.11
N ALA A 105 0.98 18.68 -9.58
CA ALA A 105 2.13 18.47 -10.45
C ALA A 105 1.97 19.14 -11.81
N SER A 106 0.79 19.05 -12.42
CA SER A 106 0.50 19.75 -13.69
C SER A 106 0.59 21.26 -13.54
N VAL A 107 0.07 21.83 -12.45
CA VAL A 107 0.21 23.27 -12.14
C VAL A 107 1.68 23.66 -12.00
N THR A 108 2.46 22.84 -11.29
CA THR A 108 3.91 23.07 -11.08
C THR A 108 4.68 23.09 -12.40
N LEU A 109 4.43 22.11 -13.27
CA LEU A 109 5.07 22.03 -14.59
C LEU A 109 4.64 23.17 -15.51
N TYR A 110 3.37 23.56 -15.47
CA TYR A 110 2.86 24.68 -16.26
C TYR A 110 3.49 26.00 -15.85
N ILE A 111 3.55 26.32 -14.55
CA ILE A 111 4.20 27.55 -14.08
C ILE A 111 5.69 27.53 -14.43
N SER A 112 6.34 26.37 -14.30
CA SER A 112 7.74 26.21 -14.66
C SER A 112 8.03 26.43 -16.15
N SER A 113 7.06 26.22 -17.04
CA SER A 113 7.25 26.47 -18.48
C SER A 113 7.05 27.93 -18.87
N LEU A 114 6.41 28.74 -18.03
CA LEU A 114 6.20 30.17 -18.27
C LEU A 114 7.43 31.03 -17.96
N ILE A 115 8.40 30.50 -17.20
CA ILE A 115 9.56 31.25 -16.72
C ILE A 115 10.85 30.72 -17.37
N ASN A 116 11.69 31.63 -17.88
CA ASN A 116 12.96 31.33 -18.56
C ASN A 116 14.04 30.66 -17.68
N ILE A 117 13.75 30.38 -16.40
CA ILE A 117 14.65 29.68 -15.47
C ILE A 117 13.91 28.47 -14.88
N PRO A 118 13.75 27.37 -15.65
CA PRO A 118 12.85 26.27 -15.29
C PRO A 118 13.24 25.58 -13.98
N ALA A 119 14.54 25.37 -13.76
CA ALA A 119 15.04 24.63 -12.60
C ALA A 119 14.76 25.34 -11.25
N ILE A 120 14.85 26.66 -11.19
CA ILE A 120 14.55 27.42 -9.96
C ILE A 120 13.04 27.55 -9.78
N THR A 121 12.32 27.75 -10.88
CA THR A 121 10.86 27.91 -10.86
C THR A 121 10.16 26.64 -10.41
N ILE A 122 10.60 25.47 -10.88
CA ILE A 122 10.02 24.19 -10.48
C ILE A 122 10.24 23.93 -8.98
N VAL A 123 11.41 24.26 -8.44
CA VAL A 123 11.72 24.08 -7.01
C VAL A 123 10.83 24.96 -6.13
N LEU A 124 10.73 26.24 -6.45
CA LEU A 124 9.88 27.18 -5.71
C LEU A 124 8.39 26.78 -5.81
N THR A 125 7.93 26.45 -7.01
CA THR A 125 6.53 26.07 -7.24
C THR A 125 6.20 24.73 -6.58
N THR A 126 7.15 23.80 -6.50
CA THR A 126 6.99 22.54 -5.75
C THR A 126 6.82 22.80 -4.25
N GLY A 127 7.59 23.74 -3.69
CA GLY A 127 7.42 24.16 -2.29
C GLY A 127 6.02 24.72 -2.02
N VAL A 128 5.55 25.62 -2.88
CA VAL A 128 4.20 26.20 -2.80
C VAL A 128 3.10 25.14 -2.98
N ALA A 129 3.21 24.28 -3.99
CA ALA A 129 2.28 23.19 -4.24
C ALA A 129 2.22 22.22 -3.05
N THR A 130 3.35 21.96 -2.40
CA THR A 130 3.42 21.12 -1.19
C THR A 130 2.64 21.73 -0.03
N VAL A 131 2.73 23.05 0.19
CA VAL A 131 1.93 23.74 1.22
C VAL A 131 0.45 23.52 0.98
N PHE A 132 -0.03 23.70 -0.26
CA PHE A 132 -1.43 23.50 -0.59
C PHE A 132 -1.88 22.04 -0.48
N LEU A 133 -1.06 21.10 -0.96
CA LEU A 133 -1.33 19.67 -0.93
C LEU A 133 -1.40 19.13 0.51
N ILE A 134 -0.60 19.67 1.42
CA ILE A 134 -0.73 19.36 2.86
C ILE A 134 -1.95 20.05 3.44
N TYR A 135 -2.18 21.34 3.15
CA TYR A 135 -3.30 22.09 3.72
C TYR A 135 -4.68 21.53 3.34
N GLN A 136 -4.86 21.06 2.09
CA GLN A 136 -6.10 20.42 1.65
C GLN A 136 -6.44 19.12 2.40
N SER A 137 -5.47 18.51 3.10
CA SER A 137 -5.70 17.28 3.87
C SER A 137 -6.69 17.46 5.03
N ARG A 138 -7.02 18.72 5.38
CA ARG A 138 -8.15 19.07 6.25
C ARG A 138 -9.50 18.54 5.74
N PHE A 139 -9.64 18.34 4.43
CA PHE A 139 -10.82 17.71 3.83
C PHE A 139 -10.67 16.19 3.90
N ASN A 140 -11.63 15.51 4.53
CA ASN A 140 -11.56 14.06 4.77
C ASN A 140 -11.30 13.23 3.50
N ILE A 141 -11.86 13.64 2.35
CA ILE A 141 -11.66 12.92 1.08
C ILE A 141 -10.24 13.08 0.51
N LEU A 142 -9.51 14.13 0.91
CA LEU A 142 -8.13 14.43 0.50
C LEU A 142 -7.12 14.20 1.63
N SER A 143 -7.53 13.56 2.72
CA SER A 143 -6.68 13.43 3.92
C SER A 143 -5.53 12.43 3.76
N CYS A 144 -5.52 11.60 2.70
CA CYS A 144 -4.40 10.72 2.40
C CYS A 144 -3.27 11.52 1.71
N ILE A 145 -2.47 12.20 2.53
CA ILE A 145 -1.28 12.96 2.06
C ILE A 145 -0.34 12.07 1.23
N PRO A 146 0.02 10.82 1.63
CA PRO A 146 0.89 9.98 0.81
C PRO A 146 0.32 9.67 -0.57
N CYS A 147 -1.00 9.47 -0.67
CA CYS A 147 -1.68 9.26 -1.95
C CYS A 147 -1.54 10.50 -2.85
N CYS A 148 -1.73 11.70 -2.28
CA CYS A 148 -1.54 12.94 -3.03
C CYS A 148 -0.09 13.07 -3.57
N PHE A 149 0.92 12.74 -2.77
CA PHE A 149 2.30 12.74 -3.25
C PHE A 149 2.58 11.70 -4.33
N ILE A 150 1.99 10.50 -4.26
CA ILE A 150 2.10 9.49 -5.32
C ILE A 150 1.58 10.06 -6.65
N GLY A 151 0.45 10.76 -6.65
CA GLY A 151 -0.07 11.45 -7.83
C GLY A 151 0.93 12.45 -8.42
N CYS A 152 1.62 13.22 -7.58
CA CYS A 152 2.67 14.13 -8.03
C CYS A 152 3.85 13.38 -8.65
N PHE A 153 4.41 12.38 -7.94
CA PHE A 153 5.60 11.65 -8.37
C PHE A 153 5.38 10.93 -9.69
N VAL A 154 4.21 10.31 -9.87
CA VAL A 154 3.83 9.68 -11.14
C VAL A 154 3.79 10.70 -12.26
N THR A 155 3.14 11.85 -12.04
CA THR A 155 2.99 12.88 -13.09
C THR A 155 4.35 13.46 -13.49
N PHE A 156 5.23 13.72 -12.52
CA PHE A 156 6.60 14.16 -12.80
C PHE A 156 7.41 13.08 -13.52
N GLY A 157 7.31 11.81 -13.09
CA GLY A 157 7.99 10.69 -13.73
C GLY A 157 7.53 10.39 -15.16
N LEU A 158 6.30 10.82 -15.51
CA LEU A 158 5.75 10.75 -16.86
C LEU A 158 5.96 12.02 -17.67
N ASN A 159 6.87 12.91 -17.27
CA ASN A 159 7.14 14.18 -17.94
C ASN A 159 5.89 15.05 -18.15
N GLY A 160 4.93 14.99 -17.21
CA GLY A 160 3.70 15.78 -17.26
C GLY A 160 2.54 15.15 -18.03
N ASP A 161 2.63 13.88 -18.47
CA ASP A 161 1.48 13.16 -19.03
C ASP A 161 0.43 12.82 -17.95
N TYR A 162 -0.39 13.82 -17.64
CA TYR A 162 -1.46 13.73 -16.65
C TYR A 162 -2.56 12.74 -17.07
N LYS A 163 -2.73 12.46 -18.36
CA LYS A 163 -3.75 11.52 -18.86
C LYS A 163 -3.32 10.11 -18.51
N MET A 164 -2.08 9.73 -18.85
CA MET A 164 -1.53 8.43 -18.50
C MET A 164 -1.42 8.26 -16.98
N ALA A 165 -1.04 9.32 -16.25
CA ALA A 165 -1.04 9.31 -14.80
C ALA A 165 -2.43 8.99 -14.25
N ALA A 166 -3.45 9.75 -14.64
CA ALA A 166 -4.82 9.60 -14.14
C ALA A 166 -5.44 8.23 -14.49
N THR A 167 -5.22 7.72 -15.71
CA THR A 167 -5.78 6.42 -16.12
C THR A 167 -5.05 5.26 -15.44
N GLY A 168 -3.72 5.29 -15.38
CA GLY A 168 -2.94 4.26 -14.68
C GLY A 168 -3.22 4.21 -13.18
N LEU A 169 -3.35 5.38 -12.53
CA LEU A 169 -3.68 5.47 -11.11
C LEU A 169 -5.10 4.95 -10.82
N LEU A 170 -6.04 5.15 -11.74
CA LEU A 170 -7.38 4.57 -11.66
C LEU A 170 -7.34 3.04 -11.73
N CYS A 171 -6.64 2.49 -12.71
CA CYS A 171 -6.44 1.05 -12.83
C CYS A 171 -5.81 0.48 -11.55
N GLY A 172 -4.81 1.16 -10.98
CA GLY A 172 -4.20 0.79 -9.71
C GLY A 172 -5.18 0.76 -8.54
N ALA A 173 -6.06 1.75 -8.42
CA ALA A 173 -7.10 1.76 -7.38
C ALA A 173 -8.08 0.59 -7.53
N ILE A 174 -8.44 0.23 -8.77
CA ILE A 174 -9.28 -0.93 -9.09
C ILE A 174 -8.56 -2.24 -8.71
N LEU A 175 -7.27 -2.38 -9.04
CA LEU A 175 -6.47 -3.55 -8.66
C LEU A 175 -6.36 -3.70 -7.15
N GLY A 176 -6.14 -2.60 -6.43
CA GLY A 176 -6.11 -2.61 -4.97
C GLY A 176 -7.43 -3.08 -4.36
N TYR A 177 -8.56 -2.61 -4.89
CA TYR A 177 -9.89 -3.07 -4.48
C TYR A 177 -10.11 -4.57 -4.76
N LEU A 178 -9.71 -5.05 -5.95
CA LEU A 178 -9.78 -6.47 -6.29
C LEU A 178 -8.89 -7.32 -5.38
N GLY A 179 -7.68 -6.85 -5.08
CA GLY A 179 -6.73 -7.48 -4.18
C GLY A 179 -7.23 -7.60 -2.73
N ASP A 180 -7.90 -6.58 -2.21
CA ASP A 180 -8.52 -6.63 -0.87
C ASP A 180 -9.65 -7.67 -0.82
N LYS A 181 -10.47 -7.73 -1.88
CA LYS A 181 -11.55 -8.73 -1.97
C LYS A 181 -11.03 -10.16 -2.06
N THR A 182 -10.02 -10.40 -2.89
CA THR A 182 -9.42 -11.74 -3.01
C THR A 182 -8.71 -12.17 -1.72
N GLY A 183 -8.03 -11.25 -1.04
CA GLY A 183 -7.43 -11.51 0.28
C GLY A 183 -8.46 -11.92 1.33
N LYS A 184 -9.60 -11.22 1.41
CA LYS A 184 -10.72 -11.57 2.32
C LYS A 184 -11.38 -12.90 1.97
N LEU A 185 -11.47 -13.25 0.69
CA LEU A 185 -11.99 -14.54 0.26
C LEU A 185 -11.05 -15.68 0.66
N ALA A 186 -9.74 -15.50 0.45
CA ALA A 186 -8.72 -16.47 0.81
C ALA A 186 -8.70 -16.75 2.32
N SER A 187 -8.80 -15.72 3.16
CA SER A 187 -8.88 -15.90 4.62
C SER A 187 -10.18 -16.58 5.06
N LYS A 188 -11.30 -16.31 4.38
CA LYS A 188 -12.58 -16.96 4.65
C LYS A 188 -12.57 -18.46 4.33
N ILE A 189 -11.92 -18.87 3.24
CA ILE A 189 -11.78 -20.29 2.87
C ILE A 189 -10.98 -21.03 3.96
N LYS A 190 -9.83 -20.49 4.36
CA LYS A 190 -9.00 -21.04 5.45
C LYS A 190 -9.78 -21.22 6.76
N ASN A 191 -10.56 -20.21 7.16
CA ASN A 191 -11.36 -20.29 8.39
C ASN A 191 -12.47 -21.35 8.33
N LYS A 192 -12.99 -21.66 7.14
CA LYS A 192 -14.01 -22.69 6.94
C LYS A 192 -13.41 -24.10 7.04
N ASP A 193 -12.21 -24.31 6.49
CA ASP A 193 -11.51 -25.59 6.56
C ASP A 193 -11.11 -25.94 8.01
N ILE A 194 -10.63 -24.95 8.78
CA ILE A 194 -10.31 -25.13 10.21
C ILE A 194 -11.55 -25.51 11.04
N GLN A 195 -12.74 -25.00 10.69
CA GLN A 195 -13.98 -25.36 11.38
C GLN A 195 -14.46 -26.77 11.04
N ILE A 196 -14.23 -27.24 9.82
CA ILE A 196 -14.57 -28.60 9.40
C ILE A 196 -13.66 -29.62 10.08
N GLU A 197 -12.36 -29.34 10.16
CA GLU A 197 -11.37 -30.20 10.83
C GLU A 197 -11.59 -30.28 12.35
N LYS A 198 -12.12 -29.21 12.98
CA LYS A 198 -12.52 -29.24 14.40
C LYS A 198 -13.85 -29.97 14.66
N ALA A 199 -14.63 -30.25 13.62
CA ALA A 199 -15.93 -30.91 13.73
C ALA A 199 -15.90 -32.40 13.34
N SER A 200 -14.76 -32.88 12.82
CA SER A 200 -14.46 -34.29 12.50
C SER A 200 -13.62 -34.96 13.58
#